data_AF-A0A091IP31-F1
#
_entry.id   AF-A0A091IP31-F1
#
_cell.length_a   1.000
_cell.length_b   1.000
_cell.length_c   1.000
_cell.angle_alpha   90.00
_cell.angle_beta   90.00
_cell.angle_gamma   90.00
#
_symmetry.space_group_name_H-M   'P 1'
#
loop_
_entity.id
_entity.type
_entity.pdbx_description
1 polymer ?
#
loop_
_entity_poly.entity_id
_entity_poly.type
_entity_poly.pdbx_seq_one_letter_code
_entity_poly.pdbx_strand_id
1 'polypeptide(L)'
;GEMTKLHVFGKWHDIPRKQVTYGDPELTYTYSGVTFSPKPWIPVLNRIRDRVTLETGHTFNFVLINRYKDGGDHIGEHRDDERELVPRSPIASVSFGACRDFVFRHCDSRGKKATRHIKPITLQLAHGSLLMMKYPTNVYWYHSLPTRKRVLAPRINLTFRKVIPVAKK
;
A
#
# COMPACT_ATOMS: atom_id res chain seq x y z
N GLY A 1 3.92 16.44 2.17
CA GLY A 1 4.92 15.45 1.76
C GLY A 1 5.09 15.59 0.28
N GLU A 2 6.33 15.64 -0.19
CA GLU A 2 6.78 16.03 -1.54
C GLU A 2 6.40 15.05 -2.68
N MET A 3 5.45 14.13 -2.45
CA MET A 3 4.85 13.33 -3.53
C MET A 3 3.55 13.98 -3.97
N THR A 4 3.64 14.99 -4.83
CA THR A 4 2.46 15.67 -5.37
C THR A 4 2.04 15.15 -6.73
N LYS A 5 2.92 14.54 -7.54
CA LYS A 5 2.59 14.12 -8.92
C LYS A 5 3.05 12.71 -9.26
N LEU A 6 2.20 11.95 -9.97
CA LEU A 6 2.49 10.65 -10.57
C LEU A 6 2.46 10.77 -12.09
N HIS A 7 3.38 10.08 -12.77
CA HIS A 7 3.36 9.98 -14.22
C HIS A 7 2.65 8.70 -14.65
N VAL A 8 1.42 8.83 -15.15
CA VAL A 8 0.56 7.70 -15.54
C VAL A 8 0.06 7.95 -16.96
N PHE A 9 0.20 6.96 -17.85
CA PHE A 9 -0.19 7.05 -19.27
C PHE A 9 0.37 8.29 -20.02
N GLY A 10 1.62 8.67 -19.76
CA GLY A 10 2.27 9.80 -20.44
C GLY A 10 1.85 11.19 -19.93
N LYS A 11 1.12 11.27 -18.81
CA LYS A 11 0.68 12.53 -18.20
C LYS A 11 1.00 12.57 -16.72
N TRP A 12 1.31 13.77 -16.23
CA TRP A 12 1.46 14.05 -14.81
C TRP A 12 0.09 14.29 -14.17
N HIS A 13 -0.21 13.56 -13.11
CA HIS A 13 -1.44 13.66 -12.34
C HIS A 13 -1.12 13.94 -10.88
N ASP A 14 -1.86 14.84 -10.25
CA ASP A 14 -1.72 15.02 -8.81
C ASP A 14 -2.16 13.76 -8.07
N ILE A 15 -1.39 13.33 -7.09
CA ILE A 15 -1.73 12.16 -6.28
C ILE A 15 -2.94 12.54 -5.40
N PRO A 16 -4.11 11.87 -5.52
CA PRO A 16 -5.31 12.22 -4.77
C PRO A 16 -5.25 11.67 -3.33
N ARG A 17 -4.11 11.83 -2.67
CA ARG A 17 -3.79 11.45 -1.28
C ARG A 17 -2.39 11.94 -0.91
N LYS A 18 -2.13 12.16 0.38
CA LYS A 18 -0.78 12.45 0.87
C LYS A 18 -0.02 11.14 1.13
N GLN A 19 1.27 11.10 0.80
CA GLN A 19 2.14 9.95 1.02
C GLN A 19 3.44 10.34 1.72
N VAL A 20 3.99 9.39 2.50
CA VAL A 20 5.33 9.46 3.09
C VAL A 20 5.84 8.06 3.36
N THR A 21 7.15 7.85 3.29
CA THR A 21 7.82 6.57 3.54
C THR A 21 8.73 6.67 4.76
N TYR A 22 8.77 5.58 5.53
CA TYR A 22 9.68 5.38 6.66
C TYR A 22 10.31 3.99 6.56
N GLY A 23 11.52 3.82 7.07
CA GLY A 23 12.24 2.57 6.90
C GLY A 23 13.64 2.59 7.50
N ASP A 24 14.32 1.46 7.35
CA ASP A 24 15.69 1.32 7.81
C ASP A 24 16.64 2.24 7.01
N PRO A 25 17.69 2.79 7.63
CA PRO A 25 18.55 3.81 7.01
C PRO A 25 19.25 3.38 5.72
N GLU A 26 19.46 2.07 5.53
CA GLU A 26 20.20 1.49 4.41
C GLU A 26 19.32 1.23 3.17
N LEU A 27 18.05 1.61 3.23
CA LEU A 27 17.10 1.37 2.15
C LEU A 27 17.03 2.54 1.18
N THR A 28 16.93 2.21 -0.10
CA THR A 28 16.40 3.08 -1.15
C THR A 28 15.16 2.44 -1.73
N TYR A 29 14.15 3.24 -2.05
CA TYR A 29 12.91 2.75 -2.63
C TYR A 29 12.57 3.54 -3.89
N THR A 30 12.30 2.85 -4.99
CA THR A 30 11.87 3.44 -6.25
C THR A 30 10.37 3.27 -6.42
N TYR A 31 9.67 4.40 -6.56
CA TYR A 31 8.24 4.40 -6.88
C TYR A 31 7.98 5.30 -8.08
N SER A 32 7.30 4.75 -9.09
CA SER A 32 6.98 5.46 -10.33
C SER A 32 8.20 6.09 -11.04
N GLY A 33 9.36 5.43 -10.95
CA GLY A 33 10.60 5.87 -11.59
C GLY A 33 11.44 6.88 -10.80
N VAL A 34 11.06 7.21 -9.56
CA VAL A 34 11.85 8.09 -8.71
C VAL A 34 12.33 7.36 -7.46
N THR A 35 13.65 7.37 -7.22
CA THR A 35 14.33 6.71 -6.11
C THR A 35 14.49 7.67 -4.94
N PHE A 36 14.13 7.22 -3.74
CA PHE A 36 14.26 8.01 -2.52
C PHE A 36 14.68 7.15 -1.33
N SER A 37 15.36 7.77 -0.37
CA SER A 37 15.58 7.17 0.95
C SER A 37 14.35 7.40 1.83
N PRO A 38 13.85 6.37 2.54
CA PRO A 38 12.78 6.55 3.50
C PRO A 38 13.24 7.39 4.70
N LYS A 39 12.31 8.05 5.38
CA LYS A 39 12.61 8.75 6.63
C LYS A 39 12.95 7.74 7.74
N PRO A 40 13.81 8.11 8.70
CA PRO A 40 14.12 7.24 9.82
C PRO A 40 12.88 6.97 10.67
N TRP A 41 12.72 5.74 11.16
CA TRP A 41 11.61 5.34 12.01
C TRP A 41 11.40 6.29 13.19
N ILE A 42 10.12 6.54 13.51
CA ILE A 42 9.69 7.30 14.69
C ILE A 42 9.01 6.35 15.69
N PRO A 43 8.95 6.68 17.00
CA PRO A 43 8.51 5.75 18.04
C PRO A 43 7.14 5.10 17.79
N VAL A 44 6.16 5.87 17.29
CA VAL A 44 4.82 5.32 16.99
C VAL A 44 4.84 4.29 15.86
N LEU A 45 5.69 4.47 14.86
CA LEU A 45 5.80 3.52 13.74
C LEU A 45 6.56 2.26 14.16
N ASN A 46 7.59 2.38 14.99
CA ASN A 46 8.25 1.22 15.62
C ASN A 46 7.24 0.41 16.43
N ARG A 47 6.46 1.06 17.29
CA ARG A 47 5.44 0.39 18.11
C ARG A 47 4.44 -0.41 17.26
N ILE A 48 3.95 0.18 16.16
CA ILE A 48 3.01 -0.52 15.26
C ILE A 48 3.70 -1.67 14.55
N ARG A 49 4.90 -1.44 13.98
CA ARG A 49 5.69 -2.47 13.30
C ARG A 49 5.96 -3.66 14.20
N ASP A 50 6.46 -3.40 15.40
CA ASP A 50 6.86 -4.43 16.36
C ASP A 50 5.64 -5.23 16.84
N ARG A 51 4.48 -4.57 17.00
CA ARG A 51 3.22 -5.27 17.29
C ARG A 51 2.79 -6.18 16.14
N VAL A 52 2.86 -5.71 14.89
CA VAL A 52 2.54 -6.54 13.72
C VAL A 52 3.51 -7.73 13.63
N THR A 53 4.79 -7.53 13.90
CA THR A 53 5.79 -8.61 13.92
C THR A 53 5.50 -9.63 15.01
N LEU A 54 5.15 -9.18 16.21
CA LEU A 54 4.78 -10.08 17.31
C LEU A 54 3.56 -10.95 16.97
N GLU A 55 2.52 -10.36 16.38
CA GLU A 55 1.27 -11.07 16.06
C GLU A 55 1.37 -12.01 14.86
N THR A 56 2.28 -11.74 13.92
CA THR A 56 2.32 -12.44 12.63
C THR A 56 3.57 -13.26 12.39
N GLY A 57 4.62 -13.07 13.20
CA GLY A 57 5.95 -13.63 12.97
C GLY A 57 6.70 -13.04 11.78
N HIS A 58 6.13 -12.05 11.08
CA HIS A 58 6.75 -11.41 9.92
C HIS A 58 7.42 -10.09 10.30
N THR A 59 8.67 -9.91 9.88
CA THR A 59 9.43 -8.66 10.05
C THR A 59 9.29 -7.75 8.84
N PHE A 60 9.34 -6.43 9.06
CA PHE A 60 9.26 -5.42 8.00
C PHE A 60 10.35 -4.36 8.22
N ASN A 61 10.95 -3.86 7.15
CA ASN A 61 12.01 -2.84 7.19
C ASN A 61 11.59 -1.53 6.50
N PHE A 62 10.37 -1.49 5.95
CA PHE A 62 9.84 -0.34 5.22
C PHE A 62 8.34 -0.20 5.44
N VAL A 63 7.84 1.04 5.46
CA VAL A 63 6.41 1.36 5.45
C VAL A 63 6.11 2.50 4.48
N LEU A 64 5.09 2.32 3.65
CA LEU A 64 4.44 3.38 2.89
C LEU A 64 3.17 3.82 3.62
N ILE A 65 3.11 5.09 3.99
CA ILE A 65 1.96 5.70 4.66
C ILE A 65 1.14 6.45 3.62
N ASN A 66 -0.15 6.11 3.54
CA ASN A 66 -1.14 6.82 2.73
C ASN A 66 -2.15 7.51 3.66
N ARG A 67 -2.31 8.83 3.53
CA ARG A 67 -3.40 9.57 4.19
C ARG A 67 -4.45 9.98 3.17
N TYR A 68 -5.66 9.51 3.39
CA TYR A 68 -6.86 9.88 2.66
C TYR A 68 -7.60 10.91 3.52
N LYS A 69 -7.76 12.14 3.02
CA LYS A 69 -8.39 13.23 3.78
C LYS A 69 -9.88 12.96 4.05
N ASP A 70 -10.53 12.32 3.10
CA ASP A 70 -11.96 11.96 3.07
C ASP A 70 -12.18 10.83 2.05
N GLY A 71 -13.43 10.57 1.70
CA GLY A 71 -13.85 9.60 0.69
C GLY A 71 -13.64 10.02 -0.76
N GLY A 72 -13.24 11.25 -1.04
CA GLY A 72 -12.81 11.74 -2.34
C GLY A 72 -11.39 11.26 -2.70
N ASP A 73 -10.50 11.23 -1.70
CA ASP A 73 -9.18 10.64 -1.83
C ASP A 73 -9.28 9.12 -2.05
N HIS A 74 -8.52 8.60 -3.02
CA HIS A 74 -8.62 7.21 -3.46
C HIS A 74 -7.31 6.67 -4.06
N ILE A 75 -7.30 5.37 -4.34
CA ILE A 75 -6.29 4.73 -5.19
C ILE A 75 -7.00 3.74 -6.11
N GLY A 76 -6.76 3.89 -7.41
CA GLY A 76 -7.33 3.00 -8.43
C GLY A 76 -6.78 1.58 -8.33
N GLU A 77 -7.31 0.69 -9.17
CA GLU A 77 -6.83 -0.70 -9.24
C GLU A 77 -5.34 -0.74 -9.59
N HIS A 78 -4.56 -1.35 -8.71
CA HIS A 78 -3.13 -1.55 -8.89
C HIS A 78 -2.70 -2.86 -8.24
N ARG A 79 -1.47 -3.26 -8.54
CA ARG A 79 -0.70 -4.23 -7.75
C ARG A 79 0.48 -3.47 -7.16
N ASP A 80 0.94 -3.90 -6.00
CA ASP A 80 2.18 -3.36 -5.43
C ASP A 80 3.36 -3.79 -6.31
N ASP A 81 4.30 -2.89 -6.58
CA ASP A 81 5.52 -3.24 -7.33
C ASP A 81 6.41 -4.11 -6.45
N GLU A 82 6.54 -5.39 -6.81
CA GLU A 82 7.30 -6.39 -6.05
C GLU A 82 8.78 -6.45 -6.42
N ARG A 83 9.24 -5.71 -7.44
CA ARG A 83 10.62 -5.83 -7.94
C ARG A 83 11.68 -5.53 -6.88
N GLU A 84 11.38 -4.61 -5.97
CA GLU A 84 12.27 -4.22 -4.87
C GLU A 84 11.93 -4.94 -3.55
N LEU A 85 10.93 -5.83 -3.55
CA LEU A 85 10.51 -6.56 -2.35
C LEU A 85 11.20 -7.92 -2.29
N VAL A 86 11.47 -8.39 -1.07
CA VAL A 86 11.96 -9.75 -0.86
C VAL A 86 10.94 -10.74 -1.46
N PRO A 87 11.36 -11.67 -2.33
CA PRO A 87 10.43 -12.55 -3.03
C PRO A 87 9.48 -13.28 -2.09
N ARG A 88 8.19 -13.28 -2.44
CA ARG A 88 7.09 -13.92 -1.68
C ARG A 88 6.90 -13.40 -0.24
N SER A 89 7.57 -12.31 0.14
CA SER A 89 7.33 -11.66 1.43
C SER A 89 5.90 -11.10 1.48
N PRO A 90 5.21 -11.19 2.63
CA PRO A 90 3.87 -10.66 2.75
C PRO A 90 3.90 -9.13 2.85
N ILE A 91 2.76 -8.53 2.54
CA ILE A 91 2.49 -7.11 2.76
C ILE A 91 1.48 -6.98 3.89
N ALA A 92 1.80 -6.17 4.91
CA ALA A 92 0.92 -5.93 6.04
C ALA A 92 0.32 -4.52 5.96
N SER A 93 -1.00 -4.44 5.86
CA SER A 93 -1.75 -3.19 5.75
C SER A 93 -2.51 -2.91 7.05
N VAL A 94 -2.09 -1.88 7.78
CA VAL A 94 -2.72 -1.43 9.02
C VAL A 94 -3.49 -0.14 8.77
N SER A 95 -4.74 -0.08 9.23
CA SER A 95 -5.64 1.07 8.99
C SER A 95 -6.04 1.77 10.28
N PHE A 96 -6.05 3.10 10.28
CA PHE A 96 -6.55 3.93 11.37
C PHE A 96 -7.47 5.03 10.83
N GLY A 97 -8.49 5.38 11.61
CA GLY A 97 -9.47 6.42 11.26
C GLY A 97 -10.68 5.84 10.54
N ALA A 98 -11.19 6.55 9.54
CA ALA A 98 -12.41 6.18 8.84
C ALA A 98 -12.32 4.80 8.17
N CYS A 99 -13.36 3.99 8.34
CA CYS A 99 -13.50 2.72 7.63
C CYS A 99 -13.65 2.96 6.13
N ARG A 100 -12.96 2.16 5.32
CA ARG A 100 -13.03 2.25 3.84
C ARG A 100 -13.13 0.87 3.21
N ASP A 101 -13.93 0.79 2.16
CA ASP A 101 -13.99 -0.38 1.30
C ASP A 101 -12.65 -0.58 0.59
N PHE A 102 -12.13 -1.79 0.67
CA PHE A 102 -10.95 -2.27 -0.02
C PHE A 102 -11.38 -3.39 -0.96
N VAL A 103 -11.12 -3.23 -2.25
CA VAL A 103 -11.67 -4.10 -3.29
C VAL A 103 -10.55 -4.85 -3.98
N PHE A 104 -10.65 -6.17 -4.03
CA PHE A 104 -9.81 -7.05 -4.82
C PHE A 104 -10.51 -7.47 -6.12
N ARG A 105 -9.79 -7.44 -7.24
CA ARG A 105 -10.24 -7.92 -8.55
C ARG A 105 -9.18 -8.79 -9.20
N HIS A 106 -9.55 -10.00 -9.60
CA HIS A 106 -8.65 -10.94 -10.26
C HIS A 106 -8.22 -10.43 -11.64
N CYS A 107 -6.96 -10.63 -12.02
CA CYS A 107 -6.38 -10.15 -13.29
C CYS A 107 -7.16 -10.62 -14.52
N ASP A 108 -7.58 -11.87 -14.53
CA ASP A 108 -8.37 -12.49 -15.61
C ASP A 108 -9.81 -11.96 -15.73
N SER A 109 -10.26 -11.14 -14.77
CA SER A 109 -11.61 -10.57 -14.72
C SER A 109 -11.62 -9.06 -14.89
N ARG A 110 -10.58 -8.51 -15.56
CA ARG A 110 -10.39 -7.06 -15.76
C ARG A 110 -10.63 -6.63 -17.20
N GLY A 111 -11.39 -5.54 -17.33
CA GLY A 111 -11.56 -4.80 -18.59
C GLY A 111 -12.25 -5.59 -19.70
N LYS A 112 -12.15 -5.08 -20.93
CA LYS A 112 -12.79 -5.65 -22.13
C LYS A 112 -12.23 -7.01 -22.55
N LYS A 113 -11.08 -7.43 -22.00
CA LYS A 113 -10.38 -8.68 -22.34
C LYS A 113 -10.45 -9.72 -21.22
N ALA A 114 -11.45 -9.63 -20.34
CA ALA A 114 -11.63 -10.60 -19.27
C ALA A 114 -11.85 -12.01 -19.85
N THR A 115 -11.05 -12.97 -19.40
CA THR A 115 -11.16 -14.39 -19.79
C THR A 115 -11.95 -15.20 -18.76
N ARG A 116 -12.17 -14.65 -17.56
CA ARG A 116 -12.91 -15.27 -16.46
C ARG A 116 -13.88 -14.27 -15.82
N HIS A 117 -14.97 -14.78 -15.26
CA HIS A 117 -15.96 -13.98 -14.53
C HIS A 117 -15.89 -14.22 -13.01
N ILE A 118 -14.77 -13.87 -12.39
CA ILE A 118 -14.58 -13.97 -10.94
C ILE A 118 -15.17 -12.71 -10.30
N LYS A 119 -16.10 -12.88 -9.35
CA LYS A 119 -16.69 -11.76 -8.61
C LYS A 119 -15.62 -11.02 -7.78
N PRO A 120 -15.60 -9.67 -7.78
CA PRO A 120 -14.72 -8.92 -6.90
C PRO A 120 -14.98 -9.23 -5.42
N ILE A 121 -13.92 -9.20 -4.62
CA ILE A 121 -14.00 -9.37 -3.17
C ILE A 121 -13.87 -7.98 -2.54
N THR A 122 -14.81 -7.59 -1.69
CA THR A 122 -14.78 -6.31 -0.97
C THR A 122 -14.68 -6.57 0.53
N LEU A 123 -13.72 -5.93 1.17
CA LEU A 123 -13.53 -5.95 2.62
C LEU A 123 -13.65 -4.53 3.16
N GLN A 124 -14.20 -4.39 4.36
CA GLN A 124 -14.19 -3.13 5.10
C GLN A 124 -12.95 -3.08 6.00
N LEU A 125 -12.05 -2.14 5.73
CA LEU A 125 -10.86 -1.92 6.57
C LEU A 125 -11.17 -0.87 7.63
N ALA A 126 -11.54 -1.35 8.81
CA ALA A 126 -11.92 -0.55 9.97
C ALA A 126 -10.72 0.08 10.70
N HIS A 127 -11.01 0.94 11.67
CA HIS A 127 -10.01 1.48 12.59
C HIS A 127 -9.31 0.33 13.34
N GLY A 128 -7.99 0.34 13.37
CA GLY A 128 -7.17 -0.67 14.05
C GLY A 128 -7.04 -2.00 13.32
N SER A 129 -7.65 -2.16 12.13
CA SER A 129 -7.60 -3.44 11.41
C SER A 129 -6.22 -3.69 10.79
N LEU A 130 -5.82 -4.97 10.77
CA LEU A 130 -4.67 -5.49 10.04
C LEU A 130 -5.15 -6.40 8.90
N LEU A 131 -4.71 -6.13 7.67
CA LEU A 131 -4.89 -6.99 6.50
C LEU A 131 -3.52 -7.52 6.04
N MET A 132 -3.35 -8.84 6.08
CA MET A 132 -2.17 -9.52 5.57
C MET A 132 -2.39 -10.01 4.14
N MET A 133 -1.67 -9.44 3.18
CA MET A 133 -1.66 -9.88 1.79
C MET A 133 -0.44 -10.78 1.57
N LYS A 134 -0.66 -12.10 1.57
CA LYS A 134 0.40 -13.10 1.37
C LYS A 134 0.53 -13.44 -0.12
N TYR A 135 1.69 -13.96 -0.51
CA TYR A 135 1.85 -14.56 -1.85
C TYR A 135 0.83 -15.70 -2.04
N PRO A 136 0.15 -15.82 -3.20
CA PRO A 136 0.33 -15.06 -4.44
C PRO A 136 -0.72 -13.96 -4.68
N THR A 137 -1.32 -13.37 -3.64
CA THR A 137 -2.41 -12.38 -3.80
C THR A 137 -2.03 -11.25 -4.76
N ASN A 138 -0.89 -10.61 -4.53
CA ASN A 138 -0.44 -9.47 -5.35
C ASN A 138 0.11 -9.89 -6.73
N VAL A 139 0.18 -11.18 -7.04
CA VAL A 139 0.41 -11.69 -8.41
C VAL A 139 -0.89 -11.68 -9.20
N TYR A 140 -1.95 -12.26 -8.65
CA TYR A 140 -3.20 -12.51 -9.39
C TYR A 140 -4.28 -11.45 -9.18
N TRP A 141 -4.22 -10.69 -8.09
CA TRP A 141 -5.27 -9.76 -7.70
C TRP A 141 -4.76 -8.34 -7.72
N TYR A 142 -5.54 -7.47 -8.37
CA TYR A 142 -5.43 -6.03 -8.22
C TYR A 142 -6.24 -5.60 -7.01
N HIS A 143 -5.79 -4.58 -6.31
CA HIS A 143 -6.53 -3.96 -5.21
C HIS A 143 -6.74 -2.47 -5.42
N SER A 144 -7.79 -1.95 -4.80
CA SER A 144 -8.14 -0.52 -4.86
C SER A 144 -8.81 -0.07 -3.57
N LEU A 145 -8.73 1.25 -3.32
CA LEU A 145 -9.53 1.94 -2.31
C LEU A 145 -10.40 2.96 -3.05
N PRO A 146 -11.57 2.55 -3.57
CA PRO A 146 -12.39 3.39 -4.44
C PRO A 146 -12.97 4.60 -3.72
N THR A 147 -13.38 5.61 -4.50
CA THR A 147 -14.09 6.79 -4.01
C THR A 147 -15.38 6.39 -3.30
N ARG A 148 -15.62 7.01 -2.13
CA ARG A 148 -16.82 6.84 -1.31
C ARG A 148 -17.25 8.19 -0.76
N LYS A 149 -17.96 8.98 -1.56
CA LYS A 149 -18.30 10.40 -1.28
C LYS A 149 -18.99 10.66 0.06
N ARG A 150 -19.61 9.64 0.67
CA ARG A 150 -20.25 9.74 2.00
C ARG A 150 -19.29 9.64 3.18
N VAL A 151 -18.03 9.25 2.95
CA VAL A 151 -17.01 9.22 4.00
C VAL A 151 -16.39 10.61 4.12
N LEU A 152 -16.62 11.29 5.23
CA LEU A 152 -16.15 12.67 5.46
C LEU A 152 -14.94 12.75 6.39
N ALA A 153 -14.62 11.65 7.08
CA ALA A 153 -13.51 11.58 8.03
C ALA A 153 -12.23 11.04 7.38
N PRO A 154 -11.04 11.41 7.89
CA PRO A 154 -9.77 10.96 7.34
C PRO A 154 -9.45 9.49 7.69
N ARG A 155 -8.64 8.87 6.84
CA ARG A 155 -8.04 7.55 7.04
C ARG A 155 -6.53 7.59 6.84
N ILE A 156 -5.79 6.96 7.74
CA ILE A 156 -4.35 6.72 7.60
C ILE A 156 -4.15 5.22 7.42
N ASN A 157 -3.36 4.85 6.42
CA ASN A 157 -3.00 3.48 6.11
C ASN A 157 -1.50 3.32 6.10
N LEU A 158 -1.00 2.31 6.82
CA LEU A 158 0.40 1.94 6.88
C LEU A 158 0.57 0.61 6.16
N THR A 159 1.25 0.62 5.01
CA THR A 159 1.56 -0.58 4.25
C THR A 159 3.01 -0.97 4.51
N PHE A 160 3.22 -1.90 5.43
CA PHE A 160 4.53 -2.45 5.77
C PHE A 160 4.97 -3.49 4.75
N ARG A 161 6.26 -3.45 4.39
CA ARG A 161 6.88 -4.31 3.38
C ARG A 161 8.29 -4.72 3.82
N LYS A 162 8.79 -5.80 3.24
CA LYS A 162 10.18 -6.21 3.36
C LYS A 162 10.90 -5.94 2.04
N VAL A 163 11.66 -4.85 2.00
CA VAL A 163 12.42 -4.37 0.84
C VAL A 163 13.80 -5.03 0.82
N ILE A 164 14.31 -5.35 -0.36
CA ILE A 164 15.66 -5.87 -0.57
C ILE A 164 16.66 -4.75 -0.23
N PRO A 165 17.57 -4.93 0.75
CA PRO A 165 18.61 -3.94 1.02
C PRO A 165 19.52 -3.74 -0.19
N VAL A 166 19.96 -2.51 -0.43
CA VAL A 166 21.01 -2.26 -1.43
C VAL A 166 22.29 -2.88 -0.89
N ALA A 167 22.94 -3.77 -1.65
CA ALA A 167 24.22 -4.32 -1.26
C ALA A 167 25.21 -3.17 -1.05
N LYS A 168 25.79 -3.08 0.16
CA LYS A 168 26.94 -2.19 0.39
C LYS A 168 28.07 -2.70 -0.51
N LYS A 169 28.50 -1.87 -1.46
CA LYS A 169 29.78 -2.05 -2.15
C LYS A 169 30.91 -1.75 -1.19
#